data_AF-A0A3G2S082-F1
#
_entry.id   AF-A0A3G2S082-F1
#
_cell.length_a   1.000
_cell.length_b   1.000
_cell.length_c   1.000
_cell.angle_alpha   90.00
_cell.angle_beta   90.00
_cell.angle_gamma   90.00
#
_symmetry.space_group_name_H-M   'P 1'
#
loop_
_entity.id
_entity.type
_entity.pdbx_description
1 polymer ?
#
loop_
_entity_poly.entity_id
_entity_poly.type
_entity_poly.pdbx_seq_one_letter_code
_entity_poly.pdbx_strand_id
1 'polypeptide(L)'
;MQKYQNTSSQDAETQPARAIYKALSEIQEAYPDEPAESEDWIVPRETLQASLLARAVAVLRIMSRLRLDKQALQSLLESGSLGDDAATMLEAKETEIRDEAFQIVREANRFHPSWGRLIFENANQISSNLNHRDILLNISKQRTDEQAKMRQMGMNVPELKFNIKPVAAPTS
;
A
#
# COMPACT_ATOMS: atom_id res chain seq x y z
N MET A 1 -10.65 -27.88 2.62
CA MET A 1 -9.95 -26.94 1.71
C MET A 1 -10.82 -25.78 1.25
N GLN A 2 -12.12 -25.96 0.98
CA GLN A 2 -13.04 -24.86 0.61
C GLN A 2 -13.15 -23.71 1.62
N LYS A 3 -13.08 -23.99 2.94
CA LYS A 3 -13.15 -22.93 3.97
C LYS A 3 -11.94 -21.97 3.93
N TYR A 4 -10.75 -22.46 3.59
CA TYR A 4 -9.54 -21.62 3.47
C TYR A 4 -9.54 -20.77 2.18
N GLN A 5 -10.14 -21.27 1.10
CA GLN A 5 -10.34 -20.51 -0.14
C GLN A 5 -11.39 -19.40 0.03
N ASN A 6 -12.44 -19.61 0.83
CA ASN A 6 -13.44 -18.57 1.12
C ASN A 6 -12.90 -17.46 2.03
N THR A 7 -12.14 -17.79 3.08
CA THR A 7 -11.57 -16.76 3.97
C THR A 7 -10.53 -15.90 3.26
N SER A 8 -9.65 -16.50 2.46
CA SER A 8 -8.67 -15.74 1.65
C SER A 8 -9.34 -14.87 0.58
N SER A 9 -10.51 -15.28 0.06
CA SER A 9 -11.28 -14.49 -0.90
C SER A 9 -11.98 -13.29 -0.23
N GLN A 10 -12.54 -13.47 0.97
CA GLN A 10 -13.20 -12.39 1.73
C GLN A 10 -12.21 -11.35 2.29
N ASP A 11 -11.04 -11.80 2.75
CA ASP A 11 -9.97 -10.91 3.23
C ASP A 11 -9.28 -10.18 2.05
N ALA A 12 -9.20 -10.81 0.88
CA ALA A 12 -8.74 -10.15 -0.36
C ALA A 12 -9.79 -9.17 -0.94
N GLU A 13 -11.07 -9.39 -0.68
CA GLU A 13 -12.19 -8.49 -1.06
C GLU A 13 -12.18 -7.18 -0.26
N THR A 14 -11.69 -7.22 0.99
CA THR A 14 -11.75 -6.06 1.88
C THR A 14 -10.41 -5.31 1.89
N GLN A 15 -10.14 -4.56 0.81
CA GLN A 15 -9.06 -3.56 0.86
C GLN A 15 -9.46 -2.45 1.85
N PRO A 16 -8.80 -2.32 3.02
CA PRO A 16 -9.28 -1.44 4.09
C PRO A 16 -9.32 0.02 3.64
N ALA A 17 -8.32 0.45 2.87
CA ALA A 17 -8.28 1.82 2.32
C ALA A 17 -9.45 2.09 1.36
N ARG A 18 -9.87 1.09 0.56
CA ARG A 18 -11.04 1.19 -0.31
C ARG A 18 -12.32 1.27 0.50
N ALA A 19 -12.47 0.41 1.50
CA ALA A 19 -13.66 0.36 2.37
C ALA A 19 -13.85 1.69 3.13
N ILE A 20 -12.77 2.24 3.69
CA ILE A 20 -12.79 3.53 4.38
C ILE A 20 -13.23 4.65 3.44
N TYR A 21 -12.60 4.79 2.27
CA TYR A 21 -12.99 5.81 1.31
C TYR A 21 -14.45 5.65 0.87
N LYS A 22 -14.89 4.43 0.58
CA LYS A 22 -16.26 4.15 0.17
C LYS A 22 -17.26 4.57 1.24
N ALA A 23 -17.05 4.18 2.49
CA ALA A 23 -17.92 4.56 3.61
C ALA A 23 -17.99 6.09 3.80
N LEU A 24 -16.85 6.79 3.72
CA LEU A 24 -16.84 8.25 3.79
C LEU A 24 -17.56 8.89 2.59
N SER A 25 -17.36 8.35 1.39
CA SER A 25 -17.99 8.85 0.17
C SER A 25 -19.49 8.58 0.10
N GLU A 26 -19.98 7.53 0.76
CA GLU A 26 -21.42 7.24 0.90
C GLU A 26 -22.10 8.23 1.83
N ILE A 27 -21.39 8.68 2.88
CA ILE A 27 -21.87 9.76 3.76
C ILE A 27 -21.88 11.09 3.02
N GLN A 28 -20.89 11.35 2.16
CA GLN A 28 -20.80 12.54 1.31
C GLN A 28 -21.53 12.33 -0.02
N GLU A 29 -22.87 12.34 0.00
CA GLU A 29 -23.72 12.08 -1.18
C GLU A 29 -23.42 13.00 -2.39
N ALA A 30 -23.06 14.27 -2.13
CA ALA A 30 -22.74 15.27 -3.15
C ALA A 30 -21.36 15.91 -2.89
N TYR A 31 -20.63 16.27 -3.95
CA TYR A 31 -19.31 16.90 -3.85
C TYR A 31 -19.49 18.39 -4.16
N PRO A 32 -19.59 19.26 -3.14
CA PRO A 32 -19.86 20.67 -3.37
C PRO A 32 -18.66 21.35 -4.03
N ASP A 33 -18.93 22.34 -4.88
CA ASP A 33 -17.92 23.23 -5.48
C ASP A 33 -17.64 24.44 -4.56
N GLU A 34 -17.72 24.21 -3.25
CA GLU A 34 -17.55 25.21 -2.20
C GLU A 34 -16.19 25.04 -1.50
N PRO A 35 -15.69 26.09 -0.81
CA PRO A 35 -14.50 25.99 0.02
C PRO A 35 -14.58 24.83 1.02
N ALA A 36 -13.42 24.30 1.44
CA ALA A 36 -13.35 23.14 2.33
C ALA A 36 -14.01 23.34 3.71
N GLU A 37 -14.16 24.60 4.12
CA GLU A 37 -14.77 25.01 5.40
C GLU A 37 -16.30 25.19 5.31
N SER A 38 -16.91 25.00 4.13
CA SER A 38 -18.36 25.11 3.96
C SER A 38 -19.11 24.03 4.74
N GLU A 39 -20.28 24.37 5.29
CA GLU A 39 -21.18 23.44 5.96
C GLU A 39 -21.75 22.36 5.01
N ASP A 40 -21.62 22.54 3.69
CA ASP A 40 -22.02 21.56 2.67
C ASP A 40 -21.10 20.32 2.63
N TRP A 41 -19.89 20.42 3.20
CA TRP A 41 -19.00 19.27 3.38
C TRP A 41 -19.37 18.53 4.68
N ILE A 42 -20.20 17.49 4.55
CA ILE A 42 -20.56 16.59 5.66
C ILE A 42 -19.32 15.86 6.20
N VAL A 43 -18.48 15.38 5.29
CA VAL A 43 -17.15 14.86 5.61
C VAL A 43 -16.13 15.92 5.23
N PRO A 44 -15.22 16.31 6.14
CA PRO A 44 -14.17 17.28 5.81
C PRO A 44 -13.44 16.90 4.53
N ARG A 45 -13.34 17.85 3.60
CA ARG A 45 -12.80 17.61 2.24
C ARG A 45 -11.43 16.95 2.27
N GLU A 46 -10.56 17.41 3.16
CA GLU A 46 -9.20 16.89 3.35
C GLU A 46 -9.21 15.43 3.79
N THR A 47 -10.19 15.02 4.61
CA THR A 47 -10.33 13.64 5.08
C THR A 47 -10.72 12.71 3.93
N LEU A 48 -11.64 13.14 3.07
CA LEU A 48 -11.99 12.40 1.85
C LEU A 48 -10.81 12.31 0.86
N GLN A 49 -10.10 13.43 0.65
CA GLN A 49 -8.92 13.44 -0.22
C GLN A 49 -7.80 12.55 0.31
N ALA A 50 -7.53 12.59 1.62
CA ALA A 50 -6.51 11.77 2.26
C ALA A 50 -6.86 10.27 2.20
N SER A 51 -8.12 9.89 2.43
CA SER A 51 -8.55 8.50 2.30
C SER A 51 -8.47 7.99 0.86
N LEU A 52 -8.80 8.81 -0.15
CA LEU A 52 -8.61 8.47 -1.55
C LEU A 52 -7.12 8.28 -1.90
N LEU A 53 -6.26 9.15 -1.38
CA LEU A 53 -4.80 9.04 -1.58
C LEU A 53 -4.25 7.78 -0.91
N ALA A 54 -4.73 7.42 0.29
CA ALA A 54 -4.37 6.16 0.95
C ALA A 54 -4.80 4.94 0.14
N ARG A 55 -6.00 4.98 -0.48
CA ARG A 55 -6.47 3.96 -1.42
C ARG A 55 -5.54 3.85 -2.64
N ALA A 56 -5.12 4.98 -3.22
CA ALA A 56 -4.15 4.99 -4.33
C ALA A 56 -2.80 4.37 -3.96
N VAL A 57 -2.28 4.64 -2.75
CA VAL A 57 -1.05 4.03 -2.22
C VAL A 57 -1.19 2.51 -2.10
N ALA A 58 -2.33 2.03 -1.58
CA ALA A 58 -2.59 0.60 -1.43
C ALA A 58 -2.66 -0.10 -2.81
N VAL A 59 -3.39 0.47 -3.76
CA VAL A 59 -3.50 -0.03 -5.14
C VAL A 59 -2.13 -0.10 -5.82
N LEU A 60 -1.31 0.94 -5.69
CA LEU A 60 0.05 0.96 -6.26
C LEU A 60 0.93 -0.17 -5.70
N ARG A 61 0.84 -0.47 -4.40
CA ARG A 61 1.56 -1.58 -3.78
C ARG A 61 1.11 -2.94 -4.33
N ILE A 62 -0.20 -3.12 -4.51
CA ILE A 62 -0.75 -4.34 -5.12
C ILE A 62 -0.28 -4.47 -6.56
N MET A 63 -0.35 -3.41 -7.37
CA MET A 63 0.16 -3.39 -8.75
C MET A 63 1.64 -3.78 -8.81
N SER A 64 2.47 -3.22 -7.93
CA SER A 64 3.90 -3.55 -7.88
C SER A 64 4.12 -5.02 -7.53
N ARG A 65 3.30 -5.59 -6.63
CA ARG A 65 3.38 -7.00 -6.26
C ARG A 65 2.96 -7.91 -7.41
N LEU A 66 1.84 -7.62 -8.07
CA LEU A 66 1.34 -8.38 -9.23
C LEU A 66 2.38 -8.41 -10.36
N ARG A 67 3.09 -7.30 -10.60
CA ARG A 67 4.17 -7.25 -11.61
C ARG A 67 5.32 -8.22 -11.29
N LEU A 68 5.72 -8.32 -10.01
CA LEU A 68 6.75 -9.27 -9.59
C LEU A 68 6.25 -10.72 -9.69
N ASP A 69 5.01 -10.96 -9.27
CA ASP A 69 4.39 -12.27 -9.34
C ASP A 69 4.27 -12.75 -10.79
N LYS A 70 3.97 -11.86 -11.74
CA LYS A 70 3.95 -12.18 -13.18
C LYS A 70 5.29 -12.65 -13.72
N GLN A 71 6.37 -11.98 -13.35
CA GLN A 71 7.72 -12.38 -13.76
C GLN A 71 8.09 -13.74 -13.19
N ALA A 72 7.79 -13.97 -11.91
CA ALA A 72 8.03 -15.27 -11.28
C ALA A 72 7.18 -16.39 -11.90
N LEU A 73 5.92 -16.10 -12.22
CA LEU A 73 4.99 -17.06 -12.85
C LEU A 73 5.48 -17.51 -14.22
N GLN A 74 6.02 -16.59 -15.03
CA GLN A 74 6.57 -16.90 -16.35
C GLN A 74 7.68 -17.96 -16.25
N SER A 75 8.61 -17.81 -15.30
CA SER A 75 9.67 -18.80 -15.07
C SER A 75 9.13 -20.17 -14.61
N LEU A 76 8.04 -20.18 -13.83
CA LEU A 76 7.41 -21.42 -13.36
C LEU A 76 6.63 -22.14 -14.46
N LEU A 77 5.97 -21.41 -15.36
CA LEU A 77 5.29 -21.96 -16.53
C LEU A 77 6.28 -22.59 -17.51
N GLU A 78 7.41 -21.93 -17.78
CA GLU A 78 8.46 -22.46 -18.67
C GLU A 78 9.06 -23.78 -18.17
N SER A 79 9.13 -23.97 -16.85
CA SER A 79 9.59 -25.22 -16.23
C SER A 79 8.52 -26.32 -16.13
N GLY A 80 7.28 -26.04 -16.55
CA GLY A 80 6.16 -26.98 -16.47
C GLY A 80 5.67 -27.28 -15.05
N SER A 81 6.11 -26.50 -14.06
CA SER A 81 5.77 -26.69 -12.65
C SER A 81 4.39 -26.17 -12.26
N LEU A 82 3.75 -25.42 -13.16
CA LEU A 82 2.48 -24.74 -12.95
C LEU A 82 1.61 -24.82 -14.22
N GLY A 83 0.28 -24.87 -14.04
CA GLY A 83 -0.68 -24.88 -15.15
C GLY A 83 -1.20 -23.49 -15.53
N ASP A 84 -1.87 -23.42 -16.69
CA ASP A 84 -2.40 -22.18 -17.28
C ASP A 84 -3.44 -21.46 -16.40
N ASP A 85 -4.17 -22.19 -15.56
CA ASP A 85 -5.18 -21.62 -14.65
C ASP A 85 -4.60 -20.52 -13.74
N ALA A 86 -3.34 -20.67 -13.30
CA ALA A 86 -2.67 -19.68 -12.47
C ALA A 86 -2.37 -18.38 -13.24
N ALA A 87 -2.05 -18.50 -14.54
CA ALA A 87 -1.84 -17.35 -15.41
C ALA A 87 -3.17 -16.60 -15.63
N THR A 88 -4.24 -17.32 -15.93
CA THR A 88 -5.58 -16.73 -16.08
C THR A 88 -6.04 -16.01 -14.81
N MET A 89 -5.81 -16.61 -13.63
CA MET A 89 -6.17 -15.97 -12.36
C MET A 89 -5.36 -14.69 -12.12
N LEU A 90 -4.06 -14.70 -12.45
CA LEU A 90 -3.22 -13.52 -12.31
C LEU A 90 -3.66 -12.39 -13.25
N GLU A 91 -3.99 -12.69 -14.50
CA GLU A 91 -4.49 -11.71 -15.47
C GLU A 91 -5.85 -11.11 -15.06
N ALA A 92 -6.73 -11.93 -14.50
CA ALA A 92 -7.99 -11.46 -13.94
C ALA A 92 -7.75 -10.47 -12.80
N LYS A 93 -6.81 -10.77 -11.90
CA LYS A 93 -6.41 -9.88 -10.80
C LYS A 93 -5.74 -8.59 -11.29
N GLU A 94 -4.88 -8.65 -12.31
CA GLU A 94 -4.30 -7.45 -12.93
C GLU A 94 -5.38 -6.52 -13.50
N THR A 95 -6.41 -7.11 -14.12
CA THR A 95 -7.51 -6.34 -14.70
C THR A 95 -8.36 -5.68 -13.62
N GLU A 96 -8.72 -6.41 -12.56
CA GLU A 96 -9.45 -5.87 -11.40
C GLU A 96 -8.73 -4.65 -10.79
N ILE A 97 -7.42 -4.75 -10.58
CA ILE A 97 -6.62 -3.67 -9.97
C ILE A 97 -6.43 -2.49 -10.93
N ARG A 98 -6.38 -2.74 -12.25
CA ARG A 98 -6.35 -1.68 -13.26
C ARG A 98 -7.65 -0.88 -13.25
N ASP A 99 -8.79 -1.56 -13.17
CA ASP A 99 -10.11 -0.92 -13.11
C ASP A 99 -10.26 -0.09 -11.83
N GLU A 100 -9.76 -0.60 -10.71
CA GLU A 100 -9.69 0.13 -9.45
C GLU A 100 -8.83 1.41 -9.58
N ALA A 101 -7.68 1.34 -10.26
CA ALA A 101 -6.85 2.52 -10.52
C ALA A 101 -7.59 3.56 -11.38
N PHE A 102 -8.33 3.13 -12.41
CA PHE A 102 -9.15 4.04 -13.20
C PHE A 102 -10.29 4.68 -12.40
N GLN A 103 -10.92 3.95 -11.46
CA GLN A 103 -11.92 4.52 -10.56
C GLN A 103 -11.33 5.64 -9.71
N ILE A 104 -10.14 5.42 -9.12
CA ILE A 104 -9.44 6.40 -8.29
C ILE A 104 -9.14 7.68 -9.09
N VAL A 105 -8.69 7.56 -10.34
CA VAL A 105 -8.45 8.72 -11.22
C VAL A 105 -9.74 9.52 -11.45
N ARG A 106 -10.86 8.83 -11.71
CA ARG A 106 -12.16 9.48 -11.90
C ARG A 106 -12.63 10.18 -10.63
N GLU A 107 -12.48 9.55 -9.48
CA GLU A 107 -12.83 10.12 -8.19
C GLU A 107 -11.97 11.34 -7.85
N ALA A 108 -10.65 11.27 -8.09
CA ALA A 108 -9.74 12.40 -7.89
C ALA A 108 -10.17 13.62 -8.73
N ASN A 109 -10.61 13.39 -9.98
CA ASN A 109 -11.10 14.45 -10.85
C ASN A 109 -12.40 15.11 -10.37
N ARG A 110 -13.16 14.48 -9.45
CA ARG A 110 -14.32 15.12 -8.80
C ARG A 110 -13.90 16.23 -7.84
N PHE A 111 -12.74 16.10 -7.21
CA PHE A 111 -12.21 17.13 -6.31
C PHE A 111 -11.50 18.24 -7.07
N HIS A 112 -10.78 17.89 -8.13
CA HIS A 112 -10.08 18.84 -9.00
C HIS A 112 -9.70 18.17 -10.33
N PRO A 113 -10.02 18.76 -11.51
CA PRO A 113 -9.81 18.13 -12.82
C PRO A 113 -8.37 17.71 -13.15
N SER A 114 -7.36 18.36 -12.55
CA SER A 114 -5.95 18.01 -12.76
C SER A 114 -5.44 16.93 -11.81
N TRP A 115 -6.16 16.61 -10.74
CA TRP A 115 -5.63 15.76 -9.69
C TRP A 115 -5.55 14.29 -10.10
N GLY A 116 -6.46 13.82 -10.97
CA GLY A 116 -6.40 12.44 -11.47
C GLY A 116 -5.11 12.10 -12.22
N ARG A 117 -4.42 13.09 -12.79
CA ARG A 117 -3.10 12.89 -13.42
C ARG A 117 -1.95 12.79 -12.41
N LEU A 118 -2.11 13.38 -11.23
CA LEU A 118 -1.06 13.52 -10.20
C LEU A 118 -1.20 12.54 -9.04
N ILE A 119 -2.41 12.03 -8.78
CA ILE A 119 -2.69 11.25 -7.56
C ILE A 119 -1.79 10.03 -7.41
N PHE A 120 -1.52 9.31 -8.50
CA PHE A 120 -0.63 8.14 -8.47
C PHE A 120 0.86 8.50 -8.39
N GLU A 121 1.26 9.68 -8.89
CA GLU A 121 2.61 10.20 -8.68
C GLU A 121 2.83 10.52 -7.18
N ASN A 122 1.89 11.23 -6.56
CA ASN A 122 1.92 11.53 -5.14
C ASN A 122 1.88 10.25 -4.29
N ALA A 123 1.02 9.30 -4.64
CA ALA A 123 0.94 8.00 -3.97
C ALA A 123 2.26 7.22 -4.06
N ASN A 124 2.96 7.28 -5.20
CA ASN A 124 4.27 6.66 -5.36
C ASN A 124 5.31 7.30 -4.43
N GLN A 125 5.34 8.63 -4.34
CA GLN A 125 6.23 9.36 -3.44
C GLN A 125 5.97 8.98 -1.97
N ILE A 126 4.70 8.89 -1.55
CA ILE A 126 4.31 8.46 -0.20
C ILE A 126 4.73 7.01 0.05
N SER A 127 4.45 6.10 -0.89
CA SER A 127 4.81 4.68 -0.75
C SER A 127 6.32 4.50 -0.58
N SER A 128 7.11 5.21 -1.39
CA SER A 128 8.58 5.23 -1.30
C SER A 128 9.07 5.78 0.04
N ASN A 129 8.50 6.91 0.50
CA ASN A 129 8.86 7.49 1.79
C ASN A 129 8.57 6.54 2.96
N LEU A 130 7.40 5.90 2.97
CA LEU A 130 7.03 4.92 3.99
C LEU A 130 7.98 3.73 4.01
N ASN A 131 8.38 3.23 2.84
CA ASN A 131 9.36 2.14 2.73
C ASN A 131 10.73 2.56 3.29
N HIS A 132 11.22 3.76 2.94
CA HIS A 132 12.48 4.28 3.48
C HIS A 132 12.43 4.46 5.00
N ARG A 133 11.32 4.99 5.53
CA ARG A 133 11.13 5.15 6.98
C ARG A 133 11.14 3.81 7.70
N ASP A 134 10.43 2.82 7.17
CA ASP A 134 10.39 1.47 7.75
C ASP A 134 11.78 0.84 7.80
N ILE A 135 12.54 0.91 6.70
CA ILE A 135 13.93 0.45 6.65
C ILE A 135 14.77 1.15 7.73
N LEU A 136 14.72 2.48 7.81
CA LEU A 136 15.51 3.25 8.77
C LEU A 136 15.19 2.91 10.23
N LEU A 137 13.91 2.73 10.56
CA LEU A 137 13.48 2.36 11.90
C LEU A 137 13.92 0.93 12.25
N ASN A 138 13.84 0.01 11.28
CA ASN A 138 14.21 -1.39 11.45
C ASN A 138 15.72 -1.64 11.54
N ILE A 139 16.59 -0.73 11.06
CA ILE A 139 18.06 -0.86 11.19
C ILE A 139 18.47 -0.99 12.67
N SER A 140 17.85 -0.21 13.56
CA SER A 140 18.18 -0.24 15.00
C SER A 140 17.86 -1.60 15.62
N LYS A 141 16.70 -2.15 15.29
CA LYS A 141 16.22 -3.46 15.73
C LYS A 141 17.06 -4.60 15.16
N GLN A 142 17.32 -4.59 13.85
CA GLN A 142 18.18 -5.59 13.21
C GLN A 142 19.57 -5.61 13.83
N ARG A 143 20.13 -4.44 14.15
CA ARG A 143 21.42 -4.35 14.85
C ARG A 143 21.36 -5.04 16.21
N THR A 144 20.36 -4.76 17.04
CA THR A 144 20.26 -5.41 18.36
C THR A 144 20.12 -6.92 18.25
N ASP A 145 19.33 -7.40 17.29
CA ASP A 145 19.12 -8.83 17.05
C ASP A 145 20.42 -9.52 16.60
N GLU A 146 21.16 -8.92 15.66
CA GLU A 146 22.45 -9.45 15.20
C GLU A 146 23.51 -9.45 16.30
N GLN A 147 23.58 -8.39 17.13
CA GLN A 147 24.50 -8.37 18.27
C GLN A 147 24.17 -9.47 19.29
N ALA A 148 22.89 -9.73 19.54
CA ALA A 148 22.45 -10.80 20.44
C ALA A 148 22.87 -12.18 19.89
N LYS A 149 22.65 -12.43 18.59
CA LYS A 149 23.11 -13.65 17.92
C LYS A 149 24.63 -13.83 18.00
N MET A 150 25.41 -12.78 17.74
CA MET A 150 26.87 -12.84 17.81
C MET A 150 27.36 -13.18 19.22
N ARG A 151 26.76 -12.59 20.26
CA ARG A 151 27.09 -12.91 21.66
C ARG A 151 26.78 -14.37 22.00
N GLN A 152 25.64 -14.90 21.54
CA GLN A 152 25.28 -16.31 21.73
C GLN A 152 26.27 -17.26 21.05
N MET A 153 26.75 -16.88 19.86
CA MET A 153 27.75 -17.66 19.11
C MET A 153 29.19 -17.45 19.63
N GLY A 154 29.40 -16.69 20.71
CA GLY A 154 30.73 -16.40 21.25
C GLY A 154 31.60 -15.52 20.34
N MET A 155 31.00 -14.84 19.36
CA MET A 155 31.69 -13.96 18.44
C MET A 155 31.80 -12.53 19.01
N ASN A 156 32.88 -11.83 18.65
CA ASN A 156 33.07 -10.44 19.07
C ASN A 156 32.10 -9.50 18.33
N VAL A 157 31.46 -8.59 19.06
CA VAL A 157 30.49 -7.64 18.52
C VAL A 157 31.21 -6.40 17.98
N PRO A 158 31.03 -6.02 16.70
CA PRO A 158 31.67 -4.84 16.14
C PRO A 158 31.22 -3.55 16.83
N GLU A 159 32.18 -2.72 17.22
CA GLU A 159 31.91 -1.37 17.73
C GLU A 159 31.64 -0.39 16.59
N LEU A 160 30.70 0.53 16.81
CA LEU A 160 30.39 1.57 15.82
C LEU A 160 31.52 2.61 15.81
N LYS A 161 32.14 2.79 14.65
CA LYS A 161 33.18 3.83 14.43
C LYS A 161 32.64 5.25 14.59
N PHE A 162 31.32 5.44 14.54
CA PHE A 162 30.65 6.73 14.71
C PHE A 162 29.53 6.60 15.74
N ASN A 163 29.56 7.46 16.75
CA ASN A 163 28.55 7.48 17.81
C ASN A 163 27.27 8.15 17.28
N ILE A 164 26.41 7.40 16.62
CA ILE A 164 25.10 7.89 16.20
C ILE A 164 24.15 7.71 17.39
N LYS A 165 23.89 8.80 18.13
CA LYS A 165 22.80 8.79 19.14
C LYS A 165 21.51 8.42 18.41
N PRO A 166 20.82 7.33 18.79
CA PRO A 166 19.52 7.03 18.22
C PRO A 166 18.57 8.19 18.54
N VAL A 167 17.97 8.79 17.51
CA VAL A 167 16.86 9.72 17.71
C VAL A 167 15.74 8.90 18.35
N ALA A 168 15.33 9.27 19.56
CA ALA A 168 14.26 8.59 20.28
C ALA A 168 13.02 8.51 19.37
N ALA A 169 12.38 7.35 19.33
CA ALA A 169 11.10 7.20 18.64
C ALA A 169 10.12 8.26 19.17
N PRO A 170 9.33 8.92 18.31
CA PRO A 170 8.31 9.85 18.78
C PRO A 170 7.35 9.07 19.70
N THR A 171 7.28 9.47 20.96
CA THR A 171 6.26 9.00 21.89
C THR A 171 4.91 9.49 21.36
N SER A 172 3.97 8.55 21.21
CA SER A 172 2.61 8.77 20.70
C SER A 172 1.85 9.83 21.49
#